data_AF-A0A0F9XF87-F1
#
_entry.id   AF-A0A0F9XF87-F1
#
_cell.length_a   1.000
_cell.length_b   1.000
_cell.length_c   1.000
_cell.angle_alpha   90.00
_cell.angle_beta   90.00
_cell.angle_gamma   90.00
#
_symmetry.space_group_name_H-M   'P 1'
#
loop_
_entity.id
_entity.type
_entity.pdbx_description
1 polymer ?
#
loop_
_entity_poly.entity_id
_entity_poly.type
_entity_poly.pdbx_seq_one_letter_code
_entity_poly.pdbx_strand_id
1 'polypeptide(L)'
;MNNKTITNHETGRKFTVRLVNKGDHYGRNMKLIHDKTDPLVEFYDRNHLHEKSPNGEDLGQFVSRYYLSTLTGKVRFGKNIFDGETGLNLDAGIDAWKIDARGIEEARQGLVEMGAIPDTIQDGSPIDADDGPS
;
A
#
# COMPACT_ATOMS: atom_id res chain seq x y z
N MET A 1 0.32 -12.70 9.13
CA MET A 1 -0.31 -11.39 9.43
C MET A 1 -0.29 -10.59 8.14
N ASN A 2 -1.42 -10.08 7.66
CA ASN A 2 -1.46 -9.35 6.38
C ASN A 2 -1.41 -7.82 6.59
N ASN A 3 -0.78 -7.36 7.69
CA ASN A 3 -0.64 -5.95 7.98
C ASN A 3 0.68 -5.64 8.72
N LYS A 4 1.15 -4.40 8.57
CA LYS A 4 2.36 -3.84 9.17
C LYS A 4 2.04 -2.46 9.71
N THR A 5 2.53 -2.13 10.90
CA THR A 5 2.51 -0.74 11.37
C THR A 5 3.78 -0.04 10.89
N ILE A 6 3.61 1.14 10.31
CA ILE A 6 4.68 2.02 9.84
C ILE A 6 4.59 3.39 10.52
N THR A 7 5.66 4.17 10.46
CA THR A 7 5.74 5.52 11.01
C THR A 7 6.06 6.53 9.90
N ASN A 8 5.33 7.64 9.85
CA ASN A 8 5.83 8.83 9.18
C ASN A 8 6.89 9.47 10.09
N HIS A 9 8.16 9.49 9.67
CA HIS A 9 9.26 9.92 10.54
C HIS A 9 9.37 11.44 10.69
N GLU A 10 8.72 12.21 9.82
CA GLU A 10 8.65 13.67 9.93
C GLU A 10 7.66 14.12 11.01
N THR A 11 6.56 13.38 11.19
CA THR A 11 5.45 13.76 12.08
C THR A 11 5.29 12.84 13.30
N GLY A 12 5.92 11.67 13.30
CA GLY A 12 5.72 10.61 14.30
C GLY A 12 4.37 9.89 14.21
N ARG A 13 3.55 10.20 13.19
CA ARG A 13 2.23 9.60 13.00
C ARG A 13 2.37 8.14 12.56
N LYS A 14 1.52 7.26 13.10
CA LYS A 14 1.55 5.83 12.78
C LYS A 14 0.44 5.45 11.83
N PHE A 15 0.77 4.60 10.88
CA PHE A 15 -0.19 4.04 9.94
C PHE A 15 -0.14 2.52 9.97
N THR A 16 -1.26 1.88 9.65
CA THR A 16 -1.28 0.46 9.32
C THR A 16 -1.37 0.32 7.81
N VAL A 17 -0.42 -0.43 7.25
CA VAL A 17 -0.43 -0.89 5.86
C VAL A 17 -0.97 -2.30 5.86
N ARG A 18 -2.01 -2.57 5.09
CA ARG A 18 -2.64 -3.89 4.99
C ARG A 18 -2.64 -4.37 3.55
N LEU A 19 -2.22 -5.61 3.35
CA LEU A 19 -2.36 -6.32 2.09
C LEU A 19 -3.72 -7.03 2.04
N VAL A 20 -4.42 -6.86 0.93
CA VAL A 20 -5.69 -7.55 0.62
C VAL A 20 -5.50 -8.37 -0.64
N ASN A 21 -5.41 -9.68 -0.48
CA ASN A 21 -5.26 -10.63 -1.58
C ASN A 21 -6.62 -11.02 -2.16
N LYS A 22 -6.59 -11.73 -3.30
CA LYS A 22 -7.79 -12.34 -3.84
C LYS A 22 -8.44 -13.26 -2.80
N GLY A 23 -9.73 -13.08 -2.56
CA GLY A 23 -10.51 -13.79 -1.55
C GLY A 23 -10.54 -13.11 -0.18
N ASP A 24 -9.67 -12.12 0.08
CA ASP A 24 -9.65 -11.43 1.35
C ASP A 24 -10.85 -10.47 1.49
N HIS A 25 -11.36 -10.38 2.70
CA HIS A 25 -12.40 -9.43 3.06
C HIS A 25 -11.83 -8.01 3.23
N TYR A 26 -12.55 -6.98 2.80
CA TYR A 26 -12.13 -5.59 2.91
C TYR A 26 -13.31 -4.61 2.94
N GLY A 27 -13.00 -3.32 3.01
CA GLY A 27 -13.98 -2.25 3.13
C GLY A 27 -14.65 -2.19 4.50
N ARG A 28 -15.65 -1.31 4.63
CA ARG A 28 -16.35 -1.03 5.89
C ARG A 28 -16.94 -2.33 6.47
N ASN A 29 -16.59 -2.64 7.72
CA ASN A 29 -17.00 -3.87 8.42
C ASN A 29 -16.63 -5.17 7.68
N MET A 30 -15.58 -5.19 6.85
CA MET A 30 -15.10 -6.39 6.15
C MET A 30 -16.16 -7.07 5.26
N LYS A 31 -17.07 -6.27 4.69
CA LYS A 31 -18.22 -6.77 3.91
C LYS A 31 -17.94 -7.03 2.43
N LEU A 32 -16.86 -6.50 1.88
CA LEU A 32 -16.48 -6.73 0.49
C LEU A 32 -15.48 -7.87 0.41
N ILE A 33 -15.42 -8.56 -0.72
CA ILE A 33 -14.43 -9.59 -1.02
C ILE A 33 -13.65 -9.12 -2.25
N HIS A 34 -12.32 -9.14 -2.17
CA HIS A 34 -11.49 -8.77 -3.31
C HIS A 34 -11.39 -9.95 -4.29
N ASP A 35 -11.91 -9.82 -5.50
CA ASP A 35 -12.03 -10.92 -6.46
C ASP A 35 -10.95 -10.90 -7.56
N LYS A 36 -10.11 -9.86 -7.59
CA LYS A 36 -9.05 -9.68 -8.58
C LYS A 36 -7.73 -10.28 -8.12
N THR A 37 -6.89 -10.66 -9.09
CA THR A 37 -5.55 -11.21 -8.83
C THR A 37 -4.54 -10.16 -8.39
N ASP A 38 -4.69 -8.91 -8.84
CA ASP A 38 -3.86 -7.79 -8.42
C ASP A 38 -4.25 -7.35 -6.99
N PRO A 39 -3.39 -7.52 -5.97
CA PRO A 39 -3.73 -7.21 -4.58
C PRO A 39 -4.01 -5.72 -4.37
N LEU A 40 -4.76 -5.41 -3.31
CA LEU A 40 -4.86 -4.04 -2.80
C LEU A 40 -3.90 -3.83 -1.64
N VAL A 41 -3.39 -2.61 -1.53
CA VAL A 41 -2.70 -2.09 -0.36
C VAL A 41 -3.58 -0.99 0.24
N GLU A 42 -4.05 -1.22 1.46
CA GLU A 42 -4.88 -0.29 2.23
C GLU A 42 -4.04 0.41 3.29
N PHE A 43 -4.27 1.72 3.47
CA PHE A 43 -3.61 2.55 4.47
C PHE A 43 -4.62 3.05 5.50
N TYR A 44 -4.29 2.86 6.77
CA TYR A 44 -5.11 3.26 7.90
C TYR A 44 -4.32 4.17 8.85
N ASP A 45 -4.94 5.25 9.32
CA ASP A 45 -4.37 6.13 10.33
C ASP A 45 -4.61 5.57 11.74
N ARG A 46 -3.55 5.14 12.44
CA ARG A 46 -3.66 4.52 13.76
C ARG A 46 -3.94 5.51 14.88
N ASN A 47 -3.95 6.82 14.61
CA ASN A 47 -4.34 7.81 15.62
C ASN A 47 -5.87 7.80 15.88
N HIS A 48 -6.64 7.08 15.06
CA HIS A 48 -8.09 6.94 15.18
C HIS A 48 -8.50 5.47 15.02
N LEU A 49 -8.78 4.75 16.10
CA LEU A 49 -9.03 3.29 16.07
C LEU A 49 -10.50 2.95 15.69
N HIS A 50 -10.88 3.21 14.44
CA HIS A 50 -12.25 3.02 13.96
C HIS A 50 -12.50 1.64 13.31
N GLU A 51 -11.52 1.08 12.60
CA GLU A 51 -11.65 -0.19 11.89
C GLU A 51 -10.79 -1.28 12.54
N LYS A 52 -11.30 -2.51 12.45
CA LYS A 52 -10.63 -3.73 12.88
C LYS A 52 -10.46 -4.69 11.72
N SER A 53 -9.39 -5.46 11.74
CA SER A 53 -9.16 -6.56 10.82
C SER A 53 -10.19 -7.69 11.02
N PRO A 54 -10.29 -8.66 10.08
CA PRO A 54 -11.13 -9.85 10.27
C PRO A 54 -10.78 -10.68 11.53
N ASN A 55 -9.54 -10.61 12.01
CA ASN A 55 -9.10 -11.27 13.25
C ASN A 55 -9.19 -10.36 14.50
N GLY A 56 -9.81 -9.17 14.40
CA GLY A 56 -10.09 -8.29 15.52
C GLY A 56 -8.95 -7.32 15.92
N GLU A 57 -7.85 -7.30 15.17
CA GLU A 57 -6.73 -6.36 15.37
C GLU A 57 -7.13 -4.95 14.97
N ASP A 58 -6.67 -3.95 15.73
CA ASP A 58 -6.91 -2.55 15.40
C ASP A 58 -6.11 -2.13 14.15
N LEU A 59 -6.82 -1.67 13.13
CA LEU A 59 -6.24 -1.13 11.90
C LEU A 59 -6.09 0.39 11.98
N GLY A 60 -7.10 1.10 12.49
CA GLY A 60 -7.15 2.56 12.47
C GLY A 60 -8.29 3.11 11.60
N GLN A 61 -8.21 4.37 11.21
CA GLN A 61 -9.17 5.00 10.31
C GLN A 61 -8.72 4.74 8.88
N PHE A 62 -9.58 4.16 8.05
CA PHE A 62 -9.30 4.00 6.63
C PHE A 62 -9.04 5.37 5.98
N VAL A 63 -7.92 5.49 5.25
CA VAL A 63 -7.56 6.71 4.52
C VAL A 63 -7.69 6.48 3.01
N SER A 64 -6.91 5.54 2.47
CA SER A 64 -6.89 5.27 1.03
C SER A 64 -6.49 3.82 0.73
N ARG A 65 -6.68 3.44 -0.55
CA ARG A 65 -6.30 2.12 -1.06
C ARG A 65 -5.79 2.24 -2.49
N TYR A 66 -4.84 1.40 -2.86
CA TYR A 66 -4.29 1.33 -4.20
C TYR A 66 -4.11 -0.13 -4.63
N TYR A 67 -4.14 -0.39 -5.93
CA TYR A 67 -3.62 -1.66 -6.44
C TYR A 67 -2.10 -1.71 -6.24
N LEU A 68 -1.58 -2.88 -5.91
CA LEU A 68 -0.13 -3.08 -5.76
C LEU A 68 0.61 -2.77 -7.05
N SER A 69 0.02 -3.11 -8.21
CA SER A 69 0.57 -2.77 -9.53
C SER A 69 0.74 -1.25 -9.75
N THR A 70 -0.14 -0.42 -9.17
CA THR A 70 -0.03 1.04 -9.25
C THR A 70 1.16 1.55 -8.44
N LEU A 71 1.33 1.03 -7.21
CA LEU A 71 2.44 1.42 -6.31
C LEU A 71 3.80 0.88 -6.74
N THR A 72 3.82 -0.18 -7.55
CA THR A 72 5.04 -0.78 -8.12
C THR A 72 5.35 -0.29 -9.54
N GLY A 73 4.55 0.63 -10.09
CA GLY A 73 4.76 1.18 -11.43
C GLY A 73 4.53 0.18 -12.59
N LYS A 74 3.85 -0.94 -12.35
CA LYS A 74 3.62 -2.00 -13.35
C LYS A 74 2.43 -1.73 -14.28
N VAL A 75 1.84 -0.53 -14.21
CA VAL A 75 0.72 -0.09 -15.04
C VAL A 75 1.01 1.30 -15.62
N ARG A 76 0.38 1.62 -16.75
CA ARG A 76 0.64 2.84 -17.55
C ARG A 76 0.73 4.15 -16.76
N PHE A 77 -0.12 4.32 -15.74
CA PHE A 77 -0.17 5.53 -14.92
C PHE A 77 0.30 5.29 -13.47
N GLY A 78 0.91 4.14 -13.21
CA GLY A 78 1.52 3.82 -11.93
C GLY A 78 2.91 4.43 -11.81
N LYS A 79 3.38 4.57 -10.57
CA LYS A 79 4.76 4.96 -10.27
C LYS A 79 5.27 4.01 -9.19
N ASN A 80 6.49 3.50 -9.36
CA ASN A 80 7.14 2.78 -8.28
C ASN A 80 7.43 3.77 -7.14
N ILE A 81 6.76 3.61 -6.00
CA ILE A 81 7.00 4.43 -4.80
C ILE A 81 7.97 3.76 -3.83
N PHE A 82 8.33 2.51 -4.08
CA PHE A 82 9.22 1.72 -3.25
C PHE A 82 10.67 1.87 -3.73
N ASP A 83 11.12 3.11 -3.93
CA ASP A 83 12.45 3.48 -4.42
C ASP A 83 13.39 4.00 -3.32
N GLY A 84 12.90 4.11 -2.08
CA GLY A 84 13.64 4.63 -0.92
C GLY A 84 13.66 6.16 -0.82
N GLU A 85 13.13 6.88 -1.81
CA GLU A 85 13.18 8.34 -1.90
C GLU A 85 11.79 8.99 -1.99
N THR A 86 10.78 8.23 -2.45
CA THR A 86 9.43 8.70 -2.69
C THR A 86 8.53 8.49 -1.46
N GLY A 87 7.99 9.59 -0.93
CA GLY A 87 6.85 9.55 0.00
C GLY A 87 5.50 9.39 -0.73
N LEU A 88 4.43 9.18 0.03
CA LEU A 88 3.07 9.04 -0.52
C LEU A 88 2.10 10.01 0.17
N ASN A 89 1.37 10.78 -0.62
CA ASN A 89 0.24 11.56 -0.16
C ASN A 89 -1.04 10.72 -0.30
N LEU A 90 -1.67 10.36 0.82
CA LEU A 90 -2.87 9.52 0.85
C LEU A 90 -4.16 10.34 0.64
N ASP A 91 -4.12 11.64 0.98
CA ASP A 91 -5.20 12.60 0.76
C ASP A 91 -4.63 14.02 0.61
N ALA A 92 -4.77 14.59 -0.57
CA ALA A 92 -4.21 15.90 -0.89
C ALA A 92 -4.83 17.07 -0.10
N GLY A 93 -5.97 16.88 0.57
CA GLY A 93 -6.64 17.88 1.39
C GLY A 93 -6.25 17.85 2.88
N ILE A 94 -5.54 16.83 3.35
CA ILE A 94 -5.20 16.64 4.76
C ILE A 94 -3.70 16.39 4.90
N ASP A 95 -2.96 17.41 5.35
CA ASP A 95 -1.49 17.34 5.51
C ASP A 95 -1.02 16.19 6.41
N ALA A 96 -1.83 15.83 7.40
CA ALA A 96 -1.58 14.71 8.30
C ALA A 96 -1.56 13.34 7.62
N TRP A 97 -2.12 13.20 6.41
CA TRP A 97 -2.23 11.95 5.66
C TRP A 97 -1.20 11.88 4.54
N LYS A 98 0.02 12.29 4.88
CA LYS A 98 1.24 12.06 4.11
C LYS A 98 2.10 11.02 4.83
N ILE A 99 2.79 10.18 4.08
CA ILE A 99 3.81 9.26 4.58
C ILE A 99 5.12 9.66 3.90
N ASP A 100 6.18 9.85 4.68
CA ASP A 100 7.50 10.18 4.17
C ASP A 100 8.18 8.95 3.54
N ALA A 101 9.28 9.16 2.81
CA ALA A 101 9.98 8.06 2.11
C ALA A 101 10.40 6.92 3.04
N ARG A 102 10.79 7.24 4.29
CA ARG A 102 11.17 6.25 5.29
C ARG A 102 9.97 5.39 5.74
N GLY A 103 8.81 5.99 5.95
CA GLY A 103 7.59 5.24 6.24
C GLY A 103 7.16 4.36 5.06
N ILE A 104 7.37 4.80 3.81
CA ILE A 104 7.13 3.98 2.62
C ILE A 104 8.13 2.83 2.49
N GLU A 105 9.39 3.01 2.89
CA GLU A 105 10.35 1.90 2.96
C GLU A 105 9.95 0.87 4.03
N GLU A 106 9.43 1.29 5.19
CA GLU A 106 8.84 0.36 6.16
C GLU A 106 7.63 -0.39 5.58
N ALA A 107 6.82 0.29 4.75
CA ALA A 107 5.71 -0.35 4.05
C ALA A 107 6.22 -1.41 3.05
N ARG A 108 7.28 -1.09 2.29
CA ARG A 108 7.93 -2.02 1.36
C ARG A 108 8.41 -3.27 2.10
N GLN A 109 9.13 -3.09 3.21
CA GLN A 109 9.61 -4.21 4.04
C GLN A 109 8.45 -5.06 4.55
N GLY A 110 7.36 -4.44 5.02
CA GLY A 110 6.14 -5.16 5.39
C GLY A 110 5.55 -5.96 4.24
N LEU A 111 5.51 -5.40 3.03
CA LEU A 111 5.02 -6.10 1.84
C LEU A 111 5.94 -7.25 1.40
N VAL A 112 7.25 -7.14 1.59
CA VAL A 112 8.22 -8.23 1.40
C VAL A 112 7.98 -9.35 2.42
N GLU A 113 7.84 -9.01 3.71
CA GLU A 113 7.53 -9.97 4.79
C GLU A 113 6.21 -10.72 4.52
N MET A 114 5.24 -10.06 3.87
CA MET A 114 3.96 -10.64 3.46
C MET A 114 4.03 -11.42 2.13
N GLY A 115 5.17 -11.44 1.45
CA GLY A 115 5.36 -12.10 0.16
C GLY A 115 4.67 -11.43 -1.02
N ALA A 116 4.30 -10.15 -0.92
CA ALA A 116 3.59 -9.41 -1.96
C ALA A 116 4.52 -8.90 -3.07
N ILE A 117 5.77 -8.58 -2.72
CA ILE A 117 6.80 -8.06 -3.62
C ILE A 117 8.16 -8.73 -3.29
N PRO A 118 9.08 -8.82 -4.27
CA PRO A 118 10.42 -9.35 -4.01
C PRO A 118 11.23 -8.41 -3.09
N ASP A 119 12.19 -8.98 -2.38
CA ASP A 119 13.09 -8.23 -1.48
C ASP A 119 14.01 -7.27 -2.25
N THR A 120 14.49 -7.69 -3.42
CA THR A 120 15.28 -6.85 -4.32
C THR A 120 14.38 -6.09 -5.31
N ILE A 121 14.55 -4.77 -5.36
CA ILE A 121 13.99 -3.93 -6.42
C ILE A 121 14.72 -4.33 -7.70
N GLN A 122 14.04 -5.04 -8.61
CA GLN A 122 14.54 -5.16 -9.97
C GLN A 122 14.39 -3.79 -10.61
N ASP A 123 15.53 -3.21 -10.99
CA ASP A 123 15.61 -1.96 -11.72
C ASP A 123 14.74 -2.10 -12.97
N GLY A 124 13.65 -1.34 -13.01
CA GLY A 124 12.63 -1.46 -14.04
C GLY A 124 13.16 -0.85 -15.33
N SER A 125 13.89 -1.63 -16.13
CA SER A 125 13.97 -1.35 -17.56
C SER A 125 12.53 -1.26 -18.08
N PRO A 126 12.16 -0.21 -18.82
CA PRO A 126 10.84 -0.12 -19.42
C PRO A 126 10.53 -1.40 -20.17
N ILE A 127 9.35 -1.98 -19.95
CA ILE A 127 8.79 -2.91 -20.90
C ILE A 127 8.61 -2.12 -22.20
N ASP A 128 9.42 -2.45 -23.21
CA ASP A 128 9.25 -1.92 -24.55
C ASP A 128 7.77 -2.07 -24.92
N ALA A 129 7.13 -0.93 -25.23
CA ALA A 129 5.79 -0.96 -25.78
C ALA A 129 5.87 -1.80 -27.06
N ASP A 130 5.12 -2.90 -27.06
CA ASP A 130 4.87 -3.72 -28.24
C ASP A 130 4.13 -2.85 -29.28
N ASP A 131 4.90 -2.10 -30.06
CA ASP A 131 4.45 -1.48 -31.30
C ASP A 131 4.23 -2.61 -32.30
N GLY A 132 3.04 -3.22 -32.20
CA GLY A 132 2.56 -4.21 -33.16
C GLY A 132 2.65 -3.68 -34.60
N PRO A 133 2.87 -4.56 -35.58
CA PRO A 133 3.21 -4.14 -36.94
C PRO A 133 2.04 -3.39 -37.58
N SER A 134 2.36 -2.24 -38.20
CA SER A 134 1.51 -1.56 -39.19
C SER A 134 1.50 -2.30 -40.51
#